data_AF-A0A933TWB6-F1
#
_entry.id   AF-A0A933TWB6-F1
#
_cell.length_a   1.000
_cell.length_b   1.000
_cell.length_c   1.000
_cell.angle_alpha   90.00
_cell.angle_beta   90.00
_cell.angle_gamma   90.00
#
_symmetry.space_group_name_H-M   'P 1'
#
loop_
_entity.id
_entity.type
_entity.pdbx_description
1 polymer ?
#
loop_
_entity_poly.entity_id
_entity_poly.type
_entity_poly.pdbx_seq_one_letter_code
_entity_poly.pdbx_strand_id
1 'polypeptide(L)' 'MAIIISKNGKGAVKLDKSSLVEDRLQQYIYDNPESIPLYDLKEDIRLLMLTREFATSSGPIDALGI' A
#
# COMPACT_ATOMS: atom_id res chain seq x y z
N MET A 1 9.88 -2.33 6.00
CA MET A 1 9.01 -2.71 4.86
C MET A 1 9.74 -3.51 3.80
N ALA A 2 9.15 -4.63 3.38
CA ALA A 2 9.42 -5.25 2.09
C ALA A 2 8.19 -5.01 1.22
N ILE A 3 8.36 -4.50 0.01
CA ILE A 3 7.24 -4.37 -0.92
C ILE A 3 7.15 -5.67 -1.70
N ILE A 4 6.01 -6.36 -1.60
CA ILE A 4 5.75 -7.58 -2.37
C ILE A 4 4.70 -7.26 -3.42
N ILE A 5 5.05 -7.43 -4.69
CA ILE A 5 4.16 -7.20 -5.82
C ILE A 5 3.75 -8.55 -6.39
N SER A 6 2.45 -8.80 -6.49
CA SER A 6 1.88 -10.02 -7.06
C SER A 6 0.70 -9.67 -7.95
N LYS A 7 0.57 -10.35 -9.10
CA LYS A 7 -0.55 -10.13 -10.03
C LYS A 7 -1.44 -11.36 -10.03
N ASN A 8 -2.70 -11.20 -9.64
CA ASN A 8 -3.68 -12.29 -9.52
C ASN A 8 -3.17 -13.48 -8.69
N GLY A 9 -2.43 -13.18 -7.60
CA GLY A 9 -1.86 -14.20 -6.73
C GLY A 9 -0.68 -14.98 -7.32
N LYS A 10 -0.16 -14.58 -8.50
CA LYS A 10 0.96 -15.24 -9.19
C LYS A 10 2.14 -14.29 -9.39
N GLY A 11 3.34 -14.88 -9.45
CA GLY A 11 4.58 -14.16 -9.79
C GLY A 11 4.98 -13.11 -8.76
N ALA A 12 4.87 -13.44 -7.46
CA ALA A 12 5.21 -12.52 -6.39
C ALA A 12 6.71 -12.16 -6.45
N VAL A 13 7.00 -10.87 -6.61
CA VAL A 13 8.36 -10.32 -6.57
C VAL A 13 8.50 -9.50 -5.30
N LYS A 14 9.53 -9.82 -4.52
CA LYS A 14 9.95 -8.99 -3.39
C LYS A 14 10.87 -7.90 -3.92
N LEU A 15 10.48 -6.65 -3.77
CA LEU A 15 11.37 -5.52 -3.98
C LEU A 15 12.21 -5.32 -2.72
N ASP A 16 13.51 -5.18 -2.92
CA ASP A 16 14.44 -4.92 -1.82
C ASP A 16 14.17 -3.55 -1.20
N LYS A 17 14.36 -3.51 0.12
CA LYS A 17 14.03 -2.34 0.95
C LYS A 17 14.94 -1.17 0.55
N SER A 18 14.33 -0.10 0.07
CA SER A 18 14.96 1.22 0.01
C SER A 18 15.20 1.74 1.44
N SER A 19 16.24 2.55 1.66
CA SER A 19 16.56 3.18 2.96
C SER A 19 15.51 4.20 3.42
N LEU A 20 14.40 4.36 2.69
CA LEU A 20 13.30 5.21 3.08
C LEU A 20 12.75 4.79 4.46
N VAL A 21 12.57 5.80 5.32
CA VAL A 21 11.92 5.66 6.62
C VAL A 21 10.44 5.43 6.39
N GLU A 22 9.94 4.31 6.92
CA GLU A 22 8.56 3.82 6.81
C GLU A 22 7.53 4.88 7.23
N ASP A 23 7.74 5.52 8.37
CA ASP A 23 6.88 6.60 8.87
C ASP A 23 6.73 7.76 7.88
N ARG A 24 7.82 8.12 7.19
CA ARG A 24 7.80 9.21 6.19
C ARG A 24 7.00 8.82 4.96
N LEU A 25 7.12 7.57 4.50
CA LEU A 25 6.35 7.09 3.36
C LEU A 25 4.86 7.00 3.71
N GLN A 26 4.53 6.46 4.89
CA GLN A 26 3.14 6.37 5.34
C GLN A 26 2.50 7.76 5.52
N GLN A 27 3.22 8.73 6.08
CA GLN A 27 2.75 10.11 6.20
C GLN A 27 2.58 10.76 4.81
N TYR A 28 3.55 10.57 3.91
CA TYR A 28 3.48 11.13 2.56
C TYR A 28 2.26 10.60 1.77
N ILE A 29 1.98 9.30 1.84
CA ILE A 29 0.80 8.69 1.21
C ILE A 29 -0.50 9.23 1.82
N TYR A 30 -0.53 9.43 3.14
CA TYR A 30 -1.69 9.99 3.83
C TYR A 30 -1.97 11.43 3.38
N ASP A 31 -0.92 12.25 3.29
CA ASP A 31 -1.03 13.65 2.88
C ASP A 31 -1.31 13.81 1.37
N ASN A 32 -0.91 12.81 0.55
CA ASN A 32 -1.01 12.82 -0.91
C ASN A 32 -1.58 11.49 -1.44
N PRO A 33 -2.86 11.16 -1.18
CA PRO A 33 -3.44 9.88 -1.60
C PRO A 33 -3.41 9.67 -3.12
N GLU A 34 -3.41 10.74 -3.92
CA GLU A 34 -3.26 10.74 -5.37
C GLU A 34 -1.86 10.33 -5.87
N SER A 35 -0.86 10.34 -4.98
CA SER A 35 0.49 9.87 -5.29
C SER A 35 0.54 8.36 -5.55
N ILE A 36 -0.47 7.62 -5.11
CA ILE A 36 -0.68 6.23 -5.52
C ILE A 36 -1.33 6.27 -6.92
N PRO A 37 -0.67 5.74 -7.98
CA PRO A 37 -1.15 5.83 -9.36
C PRO A 37 -2.29 4.84 -9.63
N LEU A 38 -3.41 5.01 -8.92
CA LEU A 38 -4.59 4.15 -9.07
C LEU A 38 -5.32 4.42 -10.39
N TYR A 39 -5.24 5.65 -10.89
CA TYR A 39 -5.81 6.03 -12.18
C TYR A 39 -5.12 5.32 -13.36
N ASP A 40 -3.85 4.95 -13.22
CA ASP A 40 -3.13 4.14 -14.21
C ASP A 40 -3.61 2.68 -14.23
N LEU A 41 -4.32 2.23 -13.18
CA LEU A 41 -4.97 0.91 -13.12
C LEU A 41 -6.41 0.97 -13.68
N LYS A 42 -7.13 2.08 -13.45
CA LYS A 42 -8.44 2.39 -14.04
C LYS A 42 -8.82 3.84 -13.72
N GLU A 43 -9.26 4.58 -14.73
CA GLU A 43 -9.56 6.03 -14.64
C GLU A 43 -10.62 6.43 -13.59
N ASP A 44 -11.46 5.49 -13.14
CA ASP A 44 -12.56 5.76 -12.18
C ASP A 44 -12.38 5.14 -10.78
N ILE A 45 -11.18 4.67 -10.42
CA ILE A 45 -10.93 4.12 -9.08
C ILE A 45 -10.76 5.27 -8.06
N ARG A 46 -11.62 5.31 -7.05
CA ARG A 46 -11.41 6.12 -5.83
C ARG A 46 -11.02 5.20 -4.69
N LEU A 47 -9.82 5.38 -4.15
CA LEU A 47 -9.38 4.63 -2.96
C LEU A 47 -10.18 5.08 -1.74
N LEU A 48 -10.94 4.16 -1.15
CA LEU A 48 -11.50 4.38 0.18
C LEU A 48 -10.62 3.69 1.20
N MET A 49 -9.85 4.46 1.98
CA MET A 49 -9.16 3.93 3.16
C MET A 49 -10.19 3.58 4.24
N LEU A 50 -10.35 2.28 4.52
CA LEU A 50 -11.31 1.77 5.50
C LEU A 50 -10.76 1.83 6.93
N THR A 51 -9.45 1.60 7.10
CA THR A 51 -8.81 1.55 8.42
C THR A 51 -7.27 1.57 8.31
N ARG A 52 -6.60 1.98 9.40
CA ARG A 52 -5.14 1.89 9.61
C ARG A 52 -4.86 0.98 10.80
N GLU A 53 -3.70 0.32 10.79
CA GLU A 53 -3.28 -0.62 11.84
C GLU A 53 -4.32 -1.71 12.15
N PHE A 54 -4.91 -2.28 11.10
CA PHE A 54 -5.93 -3.31 11.25
C PHE A 54 -5.32 -4.60 11.76
N ALA A 55 -5.66 -4.98 13.00
CA ALA A 55 -5.14 -6.18 13.63
C ALA A 55 -5.62 -7.45 12.91
N THR A 56 -4.69 -8.34 12.59
CA THR A 56 -4.99 -9.70 12.10
C THR A 56 -4.26 -10.75 12.95
N SER A 57 -4.65 -12.02 12.81
CA SER A 57 -3.99 -13.14 13.49
C SER A 57 -2.51 -13.31 13.12
N SER A 58 -2.08 -12.74 11.99
CA SER A 58 -0.72 -12.83 11.46
C SER A 58 0.09 -11.55 11.67
N GLY A 59 -0.49 -10.55 12.34
CA GLY A 59 0.10 -9.22 12.54
C GLY A 59 -0.81 -8.09 12.02
N PRO A 60 -0.52 -6.83 12.38
CA PRO A 60 -1.30 -5.69 11.92
C PRO A 60 -1.05 -5.38 10.44
N ILE A 61 -2.09 -4.91 9.75
CA ILE A 61 -2.03 -4.33 8.40
C ILE A 61 -2.01 -2.81 8.52
N ASP A 62 -1.00 -2.14 7.97
CA ASP A 62 -0.80 -0.70 8.13
C ASP A 62 -1.94 0.15 7.55
N ALA A 63 -2.50 -0.28 6.42
CA ALA A 63 -3.64 0.37 5.76
C ALA A 63 -4.44 -0.63 4.92
N LEU A 64 -5.77 -0.50 4.94
CA LEU A 64 -6.69 -1.32 4.14
C LEU A 64 -7.64 -0.41 3.36
N GLY A 65 -7.79 -0.63 2.06
CA GLY A 65 -8.69 0.12 1.19
C GLY A 65 -9.33 -0.71 0.08
N ILE A 66 -10.42 -0.18 -0.47
CA ILE A 66 -11.20 -0.76 -1.59
C ILE A 66 -11.38 0.25 -2.72
#